data_AF-A0A5C3DZU6-F1
#
_entry.id   AF-A0A5C3DZU6-F1
#
_cell.length_a   1.000
_cell.length_b   1.000
_cell.length_c   1.000
_cell.angle_alpha   90.00
_cell.angle_beta   90.00
_cell.angle_gamma   90.00
#
_symmetry.space_group_name_H-M   'P 1'
#
loop_
_entity.id
_entity.type
_entity.pdbx_description
1 polymer ?
#
loop_
_entity_poly.entity_id
_entity_poly.type
_entity_poly.pdbx_seq_one_letter_code
_entity_poly.pdbx_strand_id
1 'polypeptide(L)'
;MISSTTSALRTLSLLLTVTAALFSSLTLALPSATGNRILAVIDPSTRSHYSTFLSTLTTRGYTVDFKAPRDVKPQLVEYDVLSYDHLVLLSPTAKSLAADISPQQLVDYLKSGGNLIVGLDSGLSEMHRDFAREFSLEFEDKGSALVDHFRYSGEYDAGNHTTVLVGGKKARGGLSTGGLVQNVNVFSEETLSEAKEKPLLYRGVVHRVGANPLAFPLILPPATGYSSETPLLVKEQDAVIESTSYSTPAPVTITTTKIVDGQTQTSETLSTPRPIPTVVKTKTPSKLGKNGWIAKNRASLEPLESRKELVAGLSSSSSTPNNGLVSLVSGFQLASNSARAIFLGSTDMLSDEFFSAANTINSKVMADLTGWAFQEKSVLKIVSTHHHRVKSSPLDTREDYEETMEGNKMYRIKDHIFYSVDVISHHPEKGWIPADPKLDLQVGFKMLDPYITAHLTAVDSGNFTMDPLVEEGKTEAFTRFATTFQIPDRHGVFTFDLNFKRTGLSFVHAKDTAPVRPFNHDEYPRFLSSSWPYITGAFSTSLGFLLFSLIWLTIRDQPSKGKKNN
;
A
#
# COMPACT_ATOMS: atom_id res chain seq x y z
N MET A 1 -14.24 60.39 -37.14
CA MET A 1 -14.71 58.99 -37.08
C MET A 1 -13.60 57.94 -36.87
N ILE A 2 -12.31 58.30 -36.84
CA ILE A 2 -11.20 57.32 -36.72
C ILE A 2 -10.68 57.16 -35.28
N SER A 3 -11.00 58.08 -34.34
CA SER A 3 -10.56 57.99 -32.94
C SER A 3 -11.46 57.14 -32.03
N SER A 4 -12.70 56.83 -32.42
CA SER A 4 -13.63 56.04 -31.60
C SER A 4 -13.47 54.54 -31.78
N THR A 5 -12.86 54.09 -32.89
CA THR A 5 -12.63 52.67 -33.18
C THR A 5 -11.42 52.12 -32.42
N THR A 6 -10.41 52.95 -32.15
CA THR A 6 -9.19 52.57 -31.42
C THR A 6 -9.41 52.46 -29.91
N SER A 7 -10.32 53.27 -29.33
CA SER A 7 -10.69 53.12 -27.92
C SER A 7 -11.51 51.86 -27.68
N ALA A 8 -12.46 51.54 -28.56
CA ALA A 8 -13.27 50.32 -28.50
C ALA A 8 -12.42 49.04 -28.61
N LEU A 9 -11.41 49.03 -29.48
CA LEU A 9 -10.49 47.89 -29.62
C LEU A 9 -9.63 47.68 -28.36
N ARG A 10 -9.18 48.78 -27.72
CA ARG A 10 -8.39 48.72 -26.47
C ARG A 10 -9.21 48.25 -25.28
N THR A 11 -10.47 48.69 -25.18
CA THR A 11 -11.38 48.21 -24.11
C THR A 11 -11.75 46.74 -24.30
N LEU A 12 -11.92 46.29 -25.55
CA LEU A 12 -12.19 44.88 -25.84
C LEU A 12 -10.98 43.99 -25.56
N SER A 13 -9.77 44.44 -25.91
CA SER A 13 -8.51 43.76 -25.58
C SER A 13 -8.29 43.67 -24.07
N LEU A 14 -8.59 44.74 -23.32
CA LEU A 14 -8.44 44.74 -21.86
C LEU A 14 -9.45 43.78 -21.21
N LEU A 15 -10.69 43.76 -21.68
CA LEU A 15 -11.72 42.83 -21.22
C LEU A 15 -11.36 41.37 -21.54
N LEU A 16 -10.77 41.11 -22.72
CA LEU A 16 -10.29 39.78 -23.11
C LEU A 16 -9.10 39.34 -22.26
N THR A 17 -8.17 40.25 -21.92
CA THR A 17 -7.05 39.93 -21.02
C THR A 17 -7.49 39.73 -19.58
N VAL A 18 -8.49 40.49 -19.10
CA VAL A 18 -9.04 40.34 -17.75
C VAL A 18 -9.85 39.05 -17.64
N THR A 19 -10.64 38.70 -18.67
CA THR A 19 -11.35 37.42 -18.71
C THR A 19 -10.39 36.24 -18.87
N ALA A 20 -9.34 36.34 -19.67
CA ALA A 20 -8.29 35.31 -19.74
C ALA A 20 -7.52 35.18 -18.41
N ALA A 21 -7.26 36.28 -17.70
CA ALA A 21 -6.63 36.27 -16.37
C ALA A 21 -7.56 35.65 -15.31
N LEU A 22 -8.86 35.97 -15.33
CA LEU A 22 -9.89 35.39 -14.45
C LEU A 22 -10.15 33.90 -14.76
N PHE A 23 -10.04 33.48 -16.01
CA PHE A 23 -10.08 32.05 -16.39
C PHE A 23 -8.78 31.32 -16.03
N SER A 24 -7.62 31.98 -16.07
CA SER A 24 -6.33 31.39 -15.66
C SER A 24 -6.20 31.21 -14.15
N SER A 25 -6.94 31.98 -13.35
CA SER A 25 -6.93 31.89 -11.88
C SER A 25 -7.87 30.81 -11.31
N LEU A 26 -8.52 30.02 -12.17
CA LEU A 26 -9.42 28.94 -11.76
C LEU A 26 -8.97 27.58 -12.30
N THR A 27 -7.66 27.35 -12.41
CA THR A 27 -7.14 25.98 -12.36
C THR A 27 -7.26 25.49 -10.92
N LEU A 28 -8.44 25.01 -10.53
CA LEU A 28 -8.58 24.23 -9.31
C LEU A 28 -7.65 23.03 -9.47
N ALA A 29 -6.64 22.94 -8.60
CA ALA A 29 -5.82 21.75 -8.52
C ALA A 29 -6.76 20.54 -8.33
N LEU A 30 -6.56 19.50 -9.12
CA LEU A 30 -7.31 18.27 -8.94
C LEU A 30 -6.94 17.69 -7.57
N PRO A 31 -7.91 17.19 -6.79
CA PRO A 31 -7.64 16.65 -5.46
C PRO A 31 -6.69 15.45 -5.48
N SER A 32 -6.66 14.72 -6.61
CA SER A 32 -5.89 13.50 -6.80
C SER A 32 -4.98 13.62 -8.03
N ALA A 33 -3.81 12.99 -7.94
CA ALA A 33 -2.85 12.91 -9.04
C ALA A 33 -3.37 12.14 -10.28
N THR A 34 -4.42 11.32 -10.12
CA THR A 34 -4.97 10.46 -11.19
C THR A 34 -6.33 10.92 -11.72
N GLY A 35 -6.96 11.92 -11.09
CA GLY A 35 -8.28 12.45 -11.50
C GLY A 35 -9.32 12.44 -10.38
N ASN A 36 -10.50 13.01 -10.63
CA ASN A 36 -11.51 13.30 -9.60
C ASN A 36 -12.85 12.58 -9.80
N ARG A 37 -12.94 11.61 -10.72
CA ARG A 37 -14.18 10.89 -11.03
C ARG A 37 -14.23 9.59 -10.22
N ILE A 38 -15.25 9.44 -9.39
CA ILE A 38 -15.47 8.26 -8.55
C ILE A 38 -16.74 7.53 -8.98
N LEU A 39 -16.63 6.22 -9.20
CA LEU A 39 -17.78 5.34 -9.30
C LEU A 39 -18.02 4.65 -7.94
N ALA A 40 -19.17 4.91 -7.32
CA ALA A 40 -19.58 4.26 -6.09
C ALA A 40 -20.60 3.14 -6.39
N VAL A 41 -20.17 1.89 -6.22
CA VAL A 41 -21.00 0.71 -6.38
C VAL A 41 -21.60 0.33 -5.03
N ILE A 42 -22.85 0.73 -4.80
CA ILE A 42 -23.55 0.59 -3.52
C ILE A 42 -24.96 0.06 -3.77
N ASP A 43 -25.44 -0.82 -2.90
CA ASP A 43 -26.83 -1.24 -2.94
C ASP A 43 -27.78 -0.06 -2.64
N PRO A 44 -28.85 0.15 -3.43
CA PRO A 44 -29.76 1.29 -3.22
C PRO A 44 -30.37 1.34 -1.82
N SER A 45 -30.56 0.18 -1.17
CA SER A 45 -31.10 0.06 0.18
C SER A 45 -30.13 0.53 1.27
N THR A 46 -28.82 0.44 1.05
CA THR A 46 -27.80 0.77 2.07
C THR A 46 -27.16 2.13 1.85
N ARG A 47 -27.39 2.77 0.69
CA ARG A 47 -26.82 4.07 0.34
C ARG A 47 -27.00 5.15 1.40
N SER A 48 -28.16 5.21 2.06
CA SER A 48 -28.43 6.22 3.09
C SER A 48 -27.54 6.09 4.33
N HIS A 49 -26.89 4.94 4.55
CA HIS A 49 -25.98 4.74 5.68
C HIS A 49 -24.60 5.39 5.49
N TYR A 50 -24.26 5.84 4.29
CA TYR A 50 -22.93 6.37 3.95
C TYR A 50 -22.96 7.85 3.55
N SER A 51 -24.01 8.59 3.93
CA SER A 51 -24.27 9.94 3.41
C SER A 51 -23.17 10.94 3.79
N THR A 52 -22.66 10.86 5.02
CA THR A 52 -21.58 11.69 5.56
C THR A 52 -20.27 11.43 4.81
N PHE A 53 -19.93 10.15 4.61
CA PHE A 53 -18.75 9.76 3.85
C PHE A 53 -18.80 10.28 2.41
N LEU A 54 -19.92 10.05 1.71
CA LEU A 54 -20.12 10.51 0.34
C LEU A 54 -20.06 12.04 0.24
N SER A 55 -20.68 12.76 1.19
CA SER A 55 -20.61 14.23 1.23
C SER A 55 -19.19 14.75 1.47
N THR A 56 -18.37 14.03 2.23
CA THR A 56 -16.96 14.36 2.46
C THR A 56 -16.16 14.25 1.16
N LEU A 57 -16.43 13.25 0.32
CA LEU A 57 -15.80 13.12 -0.99
C LEU A 57 -16.19 14.27 -1.93
N THR A 58 -17.47 14.61 -1.99
CA THR A 58 -17.94 15.75 -2.81
C THR A 58 -17.34 17.07 -2.34
N THR A 59 -17.22 17.28 -1.03
CA THR A 59 -16.61 18.49 -0.44
C THR A 59 -15.13 18.61 -0.77
N ARG A 60 -14.43 17.48 -0.95
CA ARG A 60 -13.03 17.42 -1.41
C ARG A 60 -12.85 17.65 -2.91
N GLY A 61 -13.93 17.85 -3.67
CA GLY A 61 -13.88 18.14 -5.11
C GLY A 61 -14.00 16.92 -6.03
N TYR A 62 -14.43 15.77 -5.50
CA TYR A 62 -14.73 14.59 -6.31
C TYR A 62 -16.14 14.63 -6.89
N THR A 63 -16.27 14.10 -8.11
CA THR A 63 -17.57 13.82 -8.74
C THR A 63 -17.90 12.35 -8.49
N VAL A 64 -18.97 12.09 -7.74
CA VAL A 64 -19.36 10.73 -7.33
C VAL A 64 -20.62 10.29 -8.07
N ASP A 65 -20.48 9.30 -8.94
CA ASP A 65 -21.59 8.64 -9.61
C ASP A 65 -21.94 7.33 -8.91
N PHE A 66 -23.20 6.90 -9.05
CA PHE A 66 -23.74 5.75 -8.33
C PHE A 66 -24.15 4.65 -9.30
N LYS A 67 -23.89 3.41 -8.89
CA LYS A 67 -24.23 2.20 -9.67
C LYS A 67 -24.65 1.09 -8.72
N ALA A 68 -25.75 0.38 -9.00
CA ALA A 68 -26.04 -0.84 -8.25
C ALA A 68 -25.12 -1.99 -8.71
N PRO A 69 -24.84 -3.01 -7.88
CA PRO A 69 -23.83 -4.04 -8.20
C PRO A 69 -24.08 -4.82 -9.50
N ARG A 70 -25.33 -4.85 -9.99
CA ARG A 70 -25.75 -5.57 -11.19
C ARG A 70 -26.13 -4.66 -12.37
N ASP A 71 -26.12 -3.35 -12.17
CA ASP A 71 -26.45 -2.41 -13.24
C ASP A 71 -25.33 -2.41 -14.28
N VAL A 72 -25.69 -2.29 -15.56
CA VAL A 72 -24.69 -2.29 -16.65
C VAL A 72 -24.05 -0.92 -16.83
N LYS A 73 -24.80 0.15 -16.53
CA LYS A 73 -24.36 1.55 -16.68
C LYS A 73 -24.38 2.26 -15.32
N PRO A 74 -23.51 3.26 -15.11
CA PRO A 74 -22.39 3.64 -15.99
C PRO A 74 -21.29 2.56 -16.03
N GLN A 75 -20.49 2.53 -17.10
CA GLN A 75 -19.40 1.57 -17.24
C GLN A 75 -18.12 2.09 -16.61
N LEU A 76 -17.34 1.21 -15.97
CA LEU A 76 -16.06 1.59 -15.38
C LEU A 76 -15.01 1.98 -16.45
N VAL A 77 -15.00 1.22 -17.54
CA VAL A 77 -14.11 1.40 -18.70
C VAL A 77 -14.97 1.38 -19.97
N GLU A 78 -14.79 2.38 -20.83
CA GLU A 78 -15.48 2.47 -22.12
C GLU A 78 -14.44 2.63 -23.23
N TYR A 79 -14.48 1.78 -24.26
CA TYR A 79 -13.50 1.75 -25.37
C TYR A 79 -12.02 1.72 -24.90
N ASP A 80 -11.71 0.88 -23.91
CA ASP A 80 -10.38 0.75 -23.29
C ASP A 80 -9.83 2.03 -22.61
N VAL A 81 -10.71 2.99 -22.33
CA VAL A 81 -10.38 4.21 -21.57
C VAL A 81 -11.15 4.22 -20.26
N LEU A 82 -10.46 4.63 -19.19
CA LEU A 82 -11.07 4.76 -17.86
C LEU A 82 -12.12 5.89 -17.85
N SER A 83 -13.38 5.50 -17.69
CA SER A 83 -14.48 6.45 -17.49
C SER A 83 -14.48 7.04 -16.08
N TYR A 84 -13.91 6.31 -15.12
CA TYR A 84 -13.72 6.73 -13.73
C TYR A 84 -12.30 6.46 -13.28
N ASP A 85 -11.76 7.34 -12.45
CA ASP A 85 -10.38 7.28 -11.96
C ASP A 85 -10.28 6.45 -10.67
N HIS A 86 -11.37 6.43 -9.90
CA HIS A 86 -11.47 5.69 -8.64
C HIS A 86 -12.78 4.91 -8.55
N LEU A 87 -12.72 3.73 -7.93
CA LEU A 87 -13.86 2.86 -7.68
C LEU A 87 -14.01 2.60 -6.18
N VAL A 88 -15.23 2.77 -5.67
CA VAL A 88 -15.60 2.42 -4.30
C VAL A 88 -16.68 1.33 -4.35
N LEU A 89 -16.33 0.12 -3.92
CA LEU A 89 -17.20 -1.05 -3.95
C LEU A 89 -17.73 -1.35 -2.54
N LEU A 90 -18.97 -0.96 -2.24
CA LEU A 90 -19.66 -1.19 -0.96
C LEU A 90 -20.87 -2.09 -1.16
N SER A 91 -20.63 -3.30 -1.66
CA SER A 91 -21.66 -4.32 -1.88
C SER A 91 -21.20 -5.70 -1.41
N PRO A 92 -20.89 -5.84 -0.10
CA PRO A 92 -20.25 -7.04 0.44
C PRO A 92 -21.11 -8.30 0.25
N THR A 93 -22.43 -8.17 0.28
CA THR A 93 -23.35 -9.32 0.17
C THR A 93 -23.65 -9.72 -1.28
N ALA A 94 -23.19 -8.95 -2.27
CA ALA A 94 -23.46 -9.22 -3.68
C ALA A 94 -22.84 -10.56 -4.09
N LYS A 95 -23.67 -11.47 -4.62
CA LYS A 95 -23.22 -12.78 -5.12
C LYS A 95 -22.59 -12.71 -6.52
N SER A 96 -22.88 -11.65 -7.26
CA SER A 96 -22.42 -11.42 -8.62
C SER A 96 -22.39 -9.92 -8.90
N LEU A 97 -21.40 -9.47 -9.64
CA LEU A 97 -21.27 -8.10 -10.12
C LEU A 97 -21.59 -8.01 -11.62
N ALA A 98 -21.82 -6.80 -12.12
CA ALA A 98 -21.93 -6.54 -13.55
C ALA A 98 -20.63 -6.91 -14.28
N ALA A 99 -20.73 -7.19 -15.59
CA ALA A 99 -19.61 -7.73 -16.36
C ALA A 99 -18.37 -6.80 -16.37
N ASP A 100 -18.58 -5.48 -16.42
CA ASP A 100 -17.52 -4.46 -16.44
C ASP A 100 -16.79 -4.27 -15.11
N ILE A 101 -17.40 -4.72 -14.01
CA ILE A 101 -16.83 -4.72 -12.65
C ILE A 101 -16.66 -6.14 -12.12
N SER A 102 -16.49 -7.11 -13.02
CA SER A 102 -16.13 -8.48 -12.64
C SER A 102 -14.72 -8.51 -12.03
N PRO A 103 -14.39 -9.48 -11.15
CA PRO A 103 -13.08 -9.57 -10.51
C PRO A 103 -11.89 -9.44 -11.46
N GLN A 104 -11.97 -10.07 -12.65
CA GLN A 104 -10.94 -9.97 -13.68
C GLN A 104 -10.82 -8.54 -14.24
N GLN A 105 -11.95 -7.89 -14.53
CA GLN A 105 -11.96 -6.51 -15.01
C GLN A 105 -11.45 -5.52 -13.95
N LEU A 106 -11.69 -5.78 -12.67
CA LEU A 106 -11.15 -4.96 -11.58
C LEU A 106 -9.61 -5.04 -11.50
N VAL A 107 -9.04 -6.22 -11.76
CA VAL A 107 -7.58 -6.38 -11.86
C VAL A 107 -7.03 -5.62 -13.06
N ASP A 108 -7.69 -5.67 -14.21
CA ASP A 108 -7.25 -4.93 -15.40
C ASP A 108 -7.44 -3.41 -15.28
N TYR A 109 -8.49 -2.99 -14.57
CA TYR A 109 -8.70 -1.60 -14.17
C TYR A 109 -7.55 -1.06 -13.32
N LEU A 110 -7.08 -1.83 -12.32
CA LEU A 110 -5.90 -1.48 -11.51
C LEU A 110 -4.62 -1.41 -12.36
N LYS A 111 -4.42 -2.34 -13.30
CA LYS A 111 -3.28 -2.29 -14.25
C LYS A 111 -3.32 -1.05 -15.14
N SER A 112 -4.52 -0.56 -15.46
CA SER A 112 -4.74 0.65 -16.25
C SER A 112 -4.55 1.95 -15.46
N GLY A 113 -4.33 1.86 -14.14
CA GLY A 113 -4.03 3.00 -13.27
C GLY A 113 -5.19 3.47 -12.39
N GLY A 114 -6.33 2.80 -12.45
CA GLY A 114 -7.47 3.11 -11.58
C GLY A 114 -7.22 2.69 -10.12
N ASN A 115 -7.77 3.43 -9.16
CA ASN A 115 -7.65 3.06 -7.74
C ASN A 115 -8.95 2.45 -7.20
N LEU A 116 -8.83 1.58 -6.19
CA LEU A 116 -9.91 0.76 -5.68
C LEU A 116 -10.04 0.84 -4.16
N ILE A 117 -11.26 0.99 -3.66
CA ILE A 117 -11.61 0.74 -2.25
C ILE A 117 -12.71 -0.32 -2.23
N VAL A 118 -12.47 -1.42 -1.52
CA VAL A 118 -13.43 -2.51 -1.34
C VAL A 118 -13.86 -2.54 0.12
N GLY A 119 -15.14 -2.29 0.36
CA GLY A 119 -15.77 -2.42 1.67
C GLY A 119 -16.42 -3.79 1.81
N LEU A 120 -15.87 -4.61 2.71
CA LEU A 120 -16.40 -5.91 3.11
C LEU A 120 -16.99 -5.87 4.51
N ASP A 121 -17.76 -6.89 4.87
CA ASP A 121 -18.33 -7.07 6.20
C ASP A 121 -18.47 -8.57 6.52
N SER A 122 -19.06 -8.92 7.66
CA SER A 122 -19.32 -10.33 8.03
C SER A 122 -20.30 -11.04 7.08
N GLY A 123 -21.03 -10.30 6.24
CA GLY A 123 -21.94 -10.81 5.22
C GLY A 123 -21.27 -11.11 3.88
N LEU A 124 -19.94 -10.97 3.76
CA LEU A 124 -19.22 -11.11 2.49
C LEU A 124 -19.57 -12.39 1.73
N SER A 125 -19.66 -12.27 0.40
CA SER A 125 -19.86 -13.41 -0.49
C SER A 125 -18.54 -14.10 -0.85
N GLU A 126 -18.63 -15.37 -1.27
CA GLU A 126 -17.45 -16.13 -1.77
C GLU A 126 -16.76 -15.43 -2.95
N MET A 127 -17.51 -14.72 -3.79
CA MET A 127 -16.95 -13.98 -4.92
C MET A 127 -15.99 -12.87 -4.46
N HIS A 128 -16.31 -12.14 -3.38
CA HIS A 128 -15.39 -11.15 -2.82
C HIS A 128 -14.18 -11.79 -2.14
N ARG A 129 -14.35 -12.98 -1.55
CA ARG A 129 -13.24 -13.75 -0.97
C ARG A 129 -12.27 -14.23 -2.05
N ASP A 130 -12.79 -14.81 -3.12
CA ASP A 130 -12.01 -15.22 -4.30
C ASP A 130 -11.27 -14.01 -4.89
N PHE A 131 -11.95 -12.86 -5.02
CA PHE A 131 -11.33 -11.63 -5.51
C PHE A 131 -10.21 -11.13 -4.58
N ALA A 132 -10.42 -11.15 -3.26
CA ALA A 132 -9.40 -10.74 -2.29
C ALA A 132 -8.16 -11.66 -2.33
N ARG A 133 -8.33 -12.95 -2.62
CA ARG A 133 -7.22 -13.90 -2.77
C ARG A 133 -6.27 -13.55 -3.92
N GLU A 134 -6.75 -12.91 -4.98
CA GLU A 134 -5.89 -12.38 -6.06
C GLU A 134 -4.87 -11.34 -5.54
N PHE A 135 -5.18 -10.66 -4.43
CA PHE A 135 -4.30 -9.71 -3.75
C PHE A 135 -3.52 -10.33 -2.59
N SER A 136 -3.53 -11.66 -2.48
CA SER A 136 -2.96 -12.40 -1.34
C SER A 136 -3.60 -12.01 0.00
N LEU A 137 -4.90 -11.72 0.00
CA LEU A 137 -5.68 -11.46 1.21
C LEU A 137 -6.69 -12.58 1.44
N GLU A 138 -6.65 -13.19 2.63
CA GLU A 138 -7.55 -14.28 3.00
C GLU A 138 -8.55 -13.81 4.06
N PHE A 139 -9.79 -13.58 3.64
CA PHE A 139 -10.90 -13.24 4.53
C PHE A 139 -11.51 -14.48 5.16
N GLU A 140 -11.92 -14.35 6.43
CA GLU A 140 -12.65 -15.40 7.13
C GLU A 140 -14.01 -15.71 6.48
N ASP A 141 -14.58 -16.85 6.86
CA ASP A 141 -15.84 -17.34 6.30
C ASP A 141 -17.00 -16.41 6.63
N LYS A 142 -18.01 -16.41 5.74
CA LYS A 142 -19.24 -15.65 5.92
C LYS A 142 -19.90 -15.94 7.27
N GLY A 143 -20.33 -14.89 7.96
CA GLY A 143 -20.92 -14.95 9.30
C GLY A 143 -19.89 -14.78 10.41
N SER A 144 -18.60 -14.82 10.09
CA SER A 144 -17.52 -14.54 11.03
C SER A 144 -17.38 -13.04 11.27
N ALA A 145 -17.09 -12.66 12.50
CA ALA A 145 -16.79 -11.30 12.89
C ALA A 145 -15.66 -11.26 13.92
N LEU A 146 -14.99 -10.11 14.03
CA LEU A 146 -14.11 -9.81 15.14
C LEU A 146 -14.93 -9.68 16.43
N VAL A 147 -14.60 -10.48 17.43
CA VAL A 147 -15.22 -10.44 18.76
C VAL A 147 -14.15 -10.12 19.80
N ASP A 148 -14.43 -9.16 20.67
CA ASP A 148 -13.57 -8.84 21.81
C ASP A 148 -14.41 -8.57 23.06
N HIS A 149 -14.28 -9.43 24.07
CA HIS A 149 -15.04 -9.30 25.30
C HIS A 149 -14.47 -8.30 26.30
N PHE A 150 -13.25 -7.82 26.08
CA PHE A 150 -12.54 -6.89 26.97
C PHE A 150 -12.54 -5.47 26.41
N ARG A 151 -12.56 -5.33 25.09
CA ARG A 151 -12.46 -4.03 24.39
C ARG A 151 -13.58 -3.85 23.38
N TYR A 152 -14.83 -3.83 23.85
CA TYR A 152 -16.00 -3.51 23.03
C TYR A 152 -16.62 -2.17 23.44
N SER A 153 -17.41 -1.59 22.54
CA SER A 153 -18.14 -0.35 22.82
C SER A 153 -19.53 -0.65 23.35
N GLY A 154 -19.81 -0.39 24.63
CA GLY A 154 -21.15 -0.63 25.20
C GLY A 154 -22.26 0.24 24.61
N GLU A 155 -21.93 1.36 23.96
CA GLU A 155 -22.90 2.29 23.37
C GLU A 155 -23.34 1.86 21.96
N TYR A 156 -22.40 1.32 21.17
CA TYR A 156 -22.59 0.97 19.75
C TYR A 156 -22.59 -0.55 19.50
N ASP A 157 -22.56 -1.36 20.56
CA ASP A 157 -22.64 -2.82 20.50
C ASP A 157 -24.05 -3.31 20.84
N ALA A 158 -24.50 -4.35 20.13
CA ALA A 158 -25.82 -4.95 20.36
C ALA A 158 -25.87 -5.89 21.58
N GLY A 159 -24.75 -6.07 22.30
CA GLY A 159 -24.55 -7.03 23.39
C GLY A 159 -23.83 -8.31 22.95
N ASN A 160 -23.43 -8.42 21.67
CA ASN A 160 -22.71 -9.57 21.11
C ASN A 160 -21.19 -9.37 21.08
N HIS A 161 -20.69 -8.21 21.53
CA HIS A 161 -19.29 -7.84 21.65
C HIS A 161 -18.54 -7.89 20.31
N THR A 162 -19.23 -7.48 19.24
CA THR A 162 -18.71 -7.41 17.86
C THR A 162 -18.30 -6.00 17.44
N THR A 163 -18.76 -4.96 18.15
CA THR A 163 -18.29 -3.59 17.98
C THR A 163 -17.04 -3.37 18.85
N VAL A 164 -15.87 -3.60 18.26
CA VAL A 164 -14.58 -3.63 18.94
C VAL A 164 -13.89 -2.27 18.90
N LEU A 165 -13.25 -1.91 20.01
CA LEU A 165 -12.41 -0.73 20.17
C LEU A 165 -10.96 -1.06 19.79
N VAL A 166 -10.52 -0.53 18.66
CA VAL A 166 -9.19 -0.76 18.08
C VAL A 166 -8.28 0.44 18.36
N GLY A 167 -7.08 0.22 18.90
CA GLY A 167 -6.18 1.31 19.30
C GLY A 167 -6.60 2.00 20.61
N GLY A 168 -6.26 3.27 20.77
CA GLY A 168 -6.46 4.06 22.00
C GLY A 168 -5.51 3.68 23.15
N LYS A 169 -5.76 4.28 24.33
CA LYS A 169 -4.92 4.08 25.53
C LYS A 169 -4.70 2.59 25.81
N LYS A 170 -3.43 2.23 26.06
CA LYS A 170 -3.04 0.87 26.42
C LYS A 170 -3.87 0.37 27.60
N ALA A 171 -4.44 -0.82 27.47
CA ALA A 171 -5.19 -1.46 28.54
C ALA A 171 -4.28 -1.79 29.74
N ARG A 172 -4.84 -1.84 30.95
CA ARG A 172 -4.15 -2.30 32.16
C ARG A 172 -3.77 -3.78 31.97
N GLY A 173 -2.50 -4.06 31.68
CA GLY A 173 -2.02 -5.44 31.44
C GLY A 173 -0.97 -5.57 30.33
N GLY A 174 -0.66 -4.50 29.59
CA GLY A 174 0.42 -4.50 28.59
C GLY A 174 0.11 -5.24 27.29
N LEU A 175 -1.07 -5.83 27.15
CA LEU A 175 -1.56 -6.44 25.92
C LEU A 175 -1.72 -5.40 24.80
N SER A 176 -1.45 -5.80 23.56
CA SER A 176 -1.59 -4.91 22.41
C SER A 176 -3.05 -4.51 22.22
N THR A 177 -3.29 -3.21 22.09
CA THR A 177 -4.59 -2.63 21.78
C THR A 177 -4.92 -2.70 20.29
N GLY A 178 -4.03 -3.27 19.47
CA GLY A 178 -4.10 -3.17 18.02
C GLY A 178 -3.92 -1.72 17.60
N GLY A 179 -4.57 -1.33 16.50
CA GLY A 179 -4.55 0.05 16.03
C GLY A 179 -3.96 0.22 14.64
N LEU A 180 -3.68 1.48 14.31
CA LEU A 180 -3.08 1.86 13.05
C LEU A 180 -1.62 1.41 13.02
N VAL A 181 -1.19 0.87 11.88
CA VAL A 181 0.23 0.61 11.62
C VAL A 181 0.95 1.96 11.48
N GLN A 182 2.14 2.07 12.08
CA GLN A 182 2.94 3.30 12.06
C GLN A 182 3.50 3.56 10.65
N ASN A 183 2.67 4.14 9.78
CA ASN A 183 3.03 4.52 8.42
C ASN A 183 2.58 5.96 8.16
N VAL A 184 3.53 6.90 8.21
CA VAL A 184 3.31 8.33 8.00
C VAL A 184 2.91 8.70 6.58
N ASN A 185 3.15 7.79 5.61
CA ASN A 185 2.75 8.00 4.22
C ASN A 185 1.25 7.67 4.01
N VAL A 186 0.66 6.85 4.88
CA VAL A 186 -0.76 6.49 4.79
C VAL A 186 -1.58 7.31 5.79
N PHE A 187 -1.11 7.41 7.04
CA PHE A 187 -1.79 8.14 8.10
C PHE A 187 -1.02 9.42 8.44
N SER A 188 -1.74 10.52 8.63
CA SER A 188 -1.10 11.76 9.08
C SER A 188 -0.53 11.60 10.49
N GLU A 189 0.48 12.40 10.83
CA GLU A 189 1.08 12.38 12.18
C GLU A 189 0.05 12.74 13.27
N GLU A 190 -0.92 13.59 12.94
CA GLU A 190 -2.05 13.95 13.80
C GLU A 190 -2.94 12.72 14.08
N THR A 191 -3.35 12.00 13.03
CA THR A 191 -4.16 10.78 13.18
C THR A 191 -3.42 9.71 13.97
N LEU A 192 -2.12 9.49 13.72
CA LEU A 192 -1.30 8.52 14.45
C LEU A 192 -1.12 8.90 15.93
N SER A 193 -1.03 10.19 16.23
CA SER A 193 -0.93 10.68 17.61
C SER A 193 -2.26 10.54 18.35
N GLU A 194 -3.38 10.90 17.72
CA GLU A 194 -4.71 10.73 18.31
C GLU A 194 -5.11 9.26 18.48
N ALA A 195 -4.67 8.38 17.57
CA ALA A 195 -4.91 6.93 17.67
C ALA A 195 -4.29 6.27 18.90
N LYS A 196 -3.31 6.91 19.55
CA LYS A 196 -2.75 6.44 20.83
C LYS A 196 -3.67 6.74 22.00
N GLU A 197 -4.49 7.78 21.90
CA GLU A 197 -5.36 8.25 22.98
C GLU A 197 -6.81 7.77 22.79
N LYS A 198 -7.34 7.89 21.58
CA LYS A 198 -8.73 7.58 21.22
C LYS A 198 -8.81 6.29 20.38
N PRO A 199 -9.80 5.42 20.63
CA PRO A 199 -10.00 4.21 19.84
C PRO A 199 -10.73 4.49 18.51
N LEU A 200 -10.56 3.57 17.58
CA LEU A 200 -11.36 3.40 16.36
C LEU A 200 -12.45 2.36 16.65
N LEU A 201 -13.70 2.63 16.24
CA LEU A 201 -14.76 1.62 16.23
C LEU A 201 -14.64 0.72 15.00
N TYR A 202 -14.71 -0.58 15.23
CA TYR A 202 -14.65 -1.59 14.18
C TYR A 202 -15.72 -2.65 14.38
N ARG A 203 -16.48 -2.98 13.32
CA ARG A 203 -17.47 -4.06 13.33
C ARG A 203 -17.48 -4.77 11.99
N GLY A 204 -16.89 -5.96 11.90
CA GLY A 204 -16.72 -6.64 10.62
C GLY A 204 -15.88 -7.90 10.68
N VAL A 205 -15.46 -8.36 9.50
CA VAL A 205 -14.71 -9.59 9.28
C VAL A 205 -13.21 -9.34 9.31
N VAL A 206 -12.46 -10.28 9.89
CA VAL A 206 -11.00 -10.22 9.94
C VAL A 206 -10.40 -10.92 8.71
N HIS A 207 -9.21 -10.50 8.27
CA HIS A 207 -8.48 -11.19 7.22
C HIS A 207 -6.99 -11.32 7.52
N ARG A 208 -6.30 -12.15 6.74
CA ARG A 208 -4.85 -12.35 6.80
C ARG A 208 -4.18 -11.85 5.54
N VAL A 209 -3.03 -11.22 5.72
CA VAL A 209 -2.17 -10.78 4.63
C VAL A 209 -1.15 -11.89 4.35
N GLY A 210 -1.12 -12.35 3.10
CA GLY A 210 -0.21 -13.37 2.61
C GLY A 210 1.22 -12.85 2.43
N ALA A 211 2.12 -13.74 1.98
CA ALA A 211 3.54 -13.43 1.75
C ALA A 211 3.80 -12.65 0.44
N ASN A 212 3.00 -11.62 0.19
CA ASN A 212 3.16 -10.75 -0.97
C ASN A 212 3.68 -9.38 -0.52
N PRO A 213 4.87 -8.92 -0.95
CA PRO A 213 5.44 -7.65 -0.51
C PRO A 213 4.65 -6.41 -0.97
N LEU A 214 3.72 -6.59 -1.92
CA LEU A 214 2.84 -5.53 -2.41
C LEU A 214 1.59 -5.34 -1.54
N ALA A 215 1.22 -6.36 -0.76
CA ALA A 215 0.12 -6.35 0.19
C ALA A 215 0.66 -6.09 1.60
N PHE A 216 0.05 -5.18 2.35
CA PHE A 216 0.50 -4.87 3.70
C PHE A 216 -0.67 -4.46 4.63
N PRO A 217 -0.58 -4.79 5.93
CA PRO A 217 -1.60 -4.41 6.90
C PRO A 217 -1.54 -2.89 7.17
N LEU A 218 -2.72 -2.28 7.33
CA LEU A 218 -2.89 -0.88 7.71
C LEU A 218 -3.47 -0.74 9.11
N ILE A 219 -4.39 -1.64 9.47
CA ILE A 219 -5.02 -1.67 10.80
C ILE A 219 -4.93 -3.09 11.36
N LEU A 220 -4.48 -3.19 12.60
CA LEU A 220 -4.28 -4.45 13.32
C LEU A 220 -5.34 -4.63 14.41
N PRO A 221 -5.84 -5.87 14.63
CA PRO A 221 -6.76 -6.17 15.71
C PRO A 221 -6.10 -6.08 17.10
N PRO A 222 -6.89 -5.89 18.17
CA PRO A 222 -6.40 -6.02 19.54
C PRO A 222 -6.00 -7.47 19.85
N ALA A 223 -5.03 -7.66 20.76
CA ALA A 223 -4.55 -8.98 21.16
C ALA A 223 -5.60 -9.81 21.92
N THR A 224 -6.63 -9.16 22.45
CA THR A 224 -7.76 -9.79 23.15
C THR A 224 -8.90 -10.22 22.20
N GLY A 225 -8.82 -9.81 20.93
CA GLY A 225 -9.81 -10.16 19.92
C GLY A 225 -9.60 -11.54 19.33
N TYR A 226 -10.69 -12.18 18.92
CA TYR A 226 -10.70 -13.43 18.17
C TYR A 226 -11.74 -13.38 17.05
N SER A 227 -11.60 -14.25 16.05
CA SER A 227 -12.59 -14.39 14.99
C SER A 227 -13.55 -15.52 15.34
N SER A 228 -14.85 -15.26 15.22
CA SER A 228 -15.87 -16.30 15.41
C SER A 228 -17.15 -15.94 14.68
N GLU A 229 -18.00 -16.93 14.44
CA GLU A 229 -19.38 -16.66 14.02
C GLU A 229 -20.06 -15.67 14.97
N THR A 230 -20.76 -14.68 14.41
CA THR A 230 -21.41 -13.62 15.19
C THR A 230 -22.26 -14.21 16.31
N PRO A 231 -21.99 -13.88 17.59
CA PRO A 231 -22.70 -14.50 18.69
C PRO A 231 -24.20 -14.21 18.64
N LEU A 232 -25.01 -15.28 18.60
CA LEU A 232 -26.47 -15.16 18.69
C LEU A 232 -26.86 -14.76 20.11
N LEU A 233 -27.58 -13.65 20.22
CA LEU A 233 -28.14 -13.16 21.48
C LEU A 233 -29.43 -13.90 21.79
N VAL A 234 -29.32 -14.99 22.55
CA VAL A 234 -30.50 -15.70 23.08
C VAL A 234 -30.76 -15.19 24.50
N LYS A 235 -31.92 -14.56 24.71
CA LYS A 235 -32.40 -14.30 26.07
C LYS A 235 -32.64 -15.65 26.74
N GLU A 236 -31.97 -15.91 27.86
CA GLU A 236 -32.29 -17.07 28.68
C GLU A 236 -33.70 -16.85 29.27
N GLN A 237 -34.71 -17.44 28.65
CA GLN A 237 -36.05 -17.51 29.24
C GLN A 237 -36.05 -18.70 30.22
N ASP A 238 -36.76 -18.56 31.35
CA ASP A 238 -36.98 -19.65 32.29
C ASP A 238 -37.43 -20.90 31.53
N ALA A 239 -36.57 -21.92 31.46
CA ALA A 239 -36.94 -23.18 30.84
C ALA A 239 -38.03 -23.81 31.72
N VAL A 240 -39.26 -23.88 31.19
CA VAL A 240 -40.35 -24.63 31.82
C VAL A 240 -40.07 -26.10 31.55
N ILE A 241 -39.60 -26.81 32.58
CA ILE A 241 -39.46 -28.27 32.50
C ILE A 241 -40.80 -28.84 32.95
N GLU A 242 -41.47 -29.54 32.04
CA GLU A 242 -42.68 -30.30 32.38
C GLU A 242 -42.25 -31.69 32.85
N SER A 243 -42.47 -31.97 34.14
CA SER A 243 -42.24 -33.30 34.71
C SER A 243 -43.59 -33.92 35.08
N THR A 244 -43.86 -35.11 34.56
CA THR A 244 -45.03 -35.91 34.96
C THR A 244 -44.68 -36.68 36.22
N SER A 245 -45.30 -36.33 37.35
CA SER A 245 -45.21 -37.13 38.57
C SER A 245 -46.51 -37.93 38.77
N TYR A 246 -46.36 -39.17 39.26
CA TYR A 246 -47.48 -40.04 39.59
C TYR A 246 -47.69 -40.00 41.10
N SER A 247 -48.81 -39.43 41.55
CA SER A 247 -49.24 -39.53 42.94
C SER A 247 -50.22 -40.69 43.07
N THR A 248 -49.92 -41.65 43.95
CA THR A 248 -50.86 -42.71 44.33
C THR A 248 -51.80 -42.18 45.41
N PRO A 249 -53.13 -42.11 45.16
CA PRO A 249 -54.07 -41.73 46.21
C PRO A 249 -54.09 -42.78 47.33
N ALA A 250 -54.49 -42.38 48.54
CA ALA A 250 -54.62 -43.29 49.67
C ALA A 250 -55.62 -44.44 49.36
N PRO A 251 -55.39 -45.67 49.84
CA PRO A 251 -56.31 -46.79 49.66
C PRO A 251 -57.68 -46.45 50.24
N VAL A 252 -58.75 -46.80 49.52
CA VAL A 252 -60.14 -46.59 49.98
C VAL A 252 -60.76 -47.95 50.26
N THR A 253 -61.32 -48.11 51.46
CA THR A 253 -62.07 -49.32 51.85
C THR A 253 -63.47 -49.24 51.25
N ILE A 254 -63.79 -50.17 50.35
CA ILE A 254 -65.12 -50.28 49.77
C ILE A 254 -65.86 -51.37 50.53
N THR A 255 -66.91 -50.97 51.25
CA THR A 255 -67.80 -51.89 51.96
C THR A 255 -68.94 -52.28 51.03
N THR A 256 -68.89 -53.51 50.51
CA THR A 256 -69.96 -54.04 49.65
C THR A 256 -70.89 -54.89 50.49
N THR A 257 -72.15 -54.46 50.59
CA THR A 257 -73.22 -55.22 51.24
C THR A 257 -73.97 -56.00 50.17
N LYS A 258 -73.90 -57.33 50.22
CA LYS A 258 -74.68 -58.20 49.32
C LYS A 258 -75.73 -58.93 50.15
N ILE A 259 -76.97 -58.90 49.68
CA ILE A 259 -78.07 -59.66 50.28
C ILE A 259 -78.21 -60.93 49.46
N VAL A 260 -77.95 -62.08 50.10
CA VAL A 260 -78.17 -63.41 49.52
C VAL A 260 -79.05 -64.16 50.51
N ASP A 261 -80.20 -64.65 50.03
CA ASP A 261 -81.18 -65.42 50.81
C ASP A 261 -81.64 -64.77 52.14
N GLY A 262 -81.87 -63.45 52.11
CA GLY A 262 -82.50 -62.72 53.23
C GLY A 262 -81.58 -62.41 54.42
N GLN A 263 -80.29 -62.75 54.36
CA GLN A 263 -79.29 -62.28 55.32
C GLN A 263 -78.28 -61.33 54.64
N THR A 264 -78.01 -60.19 55.29
CA THR A 264 -77.03 -59.19 54.85
C THR A 264 -75.63 -59.67 55.19
N GLN A 265 -74.81 -59.96 54.16
CA GLN A 265 -73.37 -60.14 54.34
C GLN A 265 -72.64 -58.88 53.89
N THR A 266 -71.84 -58.33 54.80
CA THR A 266 -71.00 -57.15 54.57
C THR A 266 -69.57 -57.62 54.38
N SER A 267 -68.97 -57.30 53.23
CA SER A 267 -67.55 -57.57 52.97
C SER A 267 -66.81 -56.25 52.74
N GLU A 268 -65.67 -56.08 53.39
CA GLU A 268 -64.78 -54.93 53.19
C GLU A 268 -63.63 -55.33 52.28
N THR A 269 -63.50 -54.65 51.15
CA THR A 269 -62.40 -54.85 50.21
C THR A 269 -61.61 -53.56 50.08
N LEU A 270 -60.30 -53.63 50.36
CA LEU A 270 -59.38 -52.51 50.23
C LEU A 270 -59.02 -52.29 48.75
N SER A 271 -59.45 -51.17 48.17
CA SER A 271 -59.17 -50.83 46.78
C SER A 271 -58.12 -49.72 46.69
N THR A 272 -57.03 -49.96 45.96
CA THR A 272 -56.04 -48.93 45.62
C THR A 272 -56.39 -48.32 44.26
N PRO A 273 -56.78 -47.03 44.19
CA PRO A 273 -57.04 -46.38 42.90
C PRO A 273 -55.77 -46.26 42.06
N ARG A 274 -55.93 -46.27 40.72
CA ARG A 274 -54.81 -46.14 39.78
C ARG A 274 -54.13 -44.76 39.91
N PRO A 275 -52.79 -44.69 39.80
CA PRO A 275 -52.08 -43.42 39.89
C PRO A 275 -52.49 -42.49 38.75
N ILE A 276 -52.82 -41.24 39.09
CA ILE A 276 -53.19 -40.20 38.12
C ILE A 276 -51.93 -39.42 37.75
N PRO A 277 -51.59 -39.27 36.46
CA PRO A 277 -50.45 -38.45 36.04
C PRO A 277 -50.78 -36.97 36.29
N THR A 278 -49.97 -36.30 37.13
CA THR A 278 -50.03 -34.85 37.29
C THR A 278 -48.86 -34.23 36.54
N VAL A 279 -49.13 -33.37 35.56
CA VAL A 279 -48.09 -32.58 34.88
C VAL A 279 -47.69 -31.43 35.79
N VAL A 280 -46.54 -31.55 36.45
CA VAL A 280 -45.97 -30.48 37.26
C VAL A 280 -45.02 -29.68 36.39
N LYS A 281 -45.40 -28.42 36.10
CA LYS A 281 -44.55 -27.45 35.40
C LYS A 281 -43.66 -26.76 36.42
N THR A 282 -42.39 -27.15 36.49
CA THR A 282 -41.40 -26.45 37.34
C THR A 282 -40.61 -25.48 36.47
N LYS A 283 -40.65 -24.19 36.84
CA LYS A 283 -39.78 -23.18 36.27
C LYS A 283 -38.41 -23.28 36.94
N THR A 284 -37.39 -23.62 36.17
CA THR A 284 -36.02 -23.53 36.68
C THR A 284 -35.54 -22.09 36.45
N PRO A 285 -35.12 -21.36 37.50
CA PRO A 285 -34.62 -20.01 37.32
C PRO A 285 -33.36 -20.03 36.46
N SER A 286 -33.27 -19.09 35.50
CA SER A 286 -32.05 -18.85 34.70
C SER A 286 -30.81 -18.75 35.61
N LYS A 287 -29.72 -19.40 35.21
CA LYS A 287 -28.45 -19.37 35.98
C LYS A 287 -27.76 -18.00 35.90
N LEU A 288 -28.06 -17.18 34.89
CA LEU A 288 -27.46 -15.86 34.69
C LEU A 288 -28.36 -14.67 35.14
N GLY A 289 -29.53 -14.94 35.73
CA GLY A 289 -30.44 -13.90 36.22
C GLY A 289 -31.18 -13.14 35.11
N LYS A 290 -31.95 -12.10 35.47
CA LYS A 290 -32.93 -11.41 34.60
C LYS A 290 -32.36 -10.81 33.30
N ASN A 291 -31.05 -10.55 33.24
CA ASN A 291 -30.38 -9.89 32.12
C ASN A 291 -29.25 -10.76 31.51
N GLY A 292 -29.24 -12.06 31.82
CA GLY A 292 -28.24 -12.99 31.32
C GLY A 292 -28.41 -13.33 29.85
N TRP A 293 -27.37 -13.11 29.05
CA TRP A 293 -27.30 -13.59 27.67
C TRP A 293 -26.35 -14.79 27.60
N ILE A 294 -26.73 -15.83 26.88
CA ILE A 294 -25.89 -17.01 26.62
C ILE A 294 -25.71 -17.14 25.11
N ALA A 295 -24.45 -17.18 24.66
CA ALA A 295 -24.13 -17.56 23.29
C ALA A 295 -24.38 -19.07 23.12
N LYS A 296 -25.35 -19.44 22.28
CA LYS A 296 -25.64 -20.84 21.92
C LYS A 296 -25.07 -21.17 20.54
N ASN A 297 -24.77 -22.45 20.29
CA ASN A 297 -24.29 -23.00 19.02
C ASN A 297 -22.96 -22.42 18.50
N ARG A 298 -21.93 -22.27 19.35
CA ARG A 298 -20.58 -21.95 18.86
C ARG A 298 -19.88 -23.22 18.39
N ALA A 299 -19.74 -23.40 17.08
CA ALA A 299 -19.09 -24.56 16.48
C ALA A 299 -17.54 -24.49 16.52
N SER A 300 -16.96 -23.27 16.49
CA SER A 300 -15.51 -23.07 16.62
C SER A 300 -15.18 -21.70 17.24
N LEU A 301 -14.09 -21.66 18.01
CA LEU A 301 -13.42 -20.44 18.45
C LEU A 301 -12.03 -20.49 17.85
N GLU A 302 -11.73 -19.61 16.91
CA GLU A 302 -10.43 -19.60 16.26
C GLU A 302 -9.58 -18.43 16.77
N PRO A 303 -8.50 -18.69 17.53
CA PRO A 303 -7.60 -17.61 17.90
C PRO A 303 -6.91 -17.10 16.63
N LEU A 304 -6.77 -15.78 16.53
CA LEU A 304 -6.20 -15.10 15.36
C LEU A 304 -4.82 -15.66 14.99
N GLU A 305 -4.07 -16.15 15.97
CA GLU A 305 -2.72 -16.70 15.85
C GLU A 305 -2.64 -18.20 15.45
N SER A 306 -3.75 -18.91 15.20
CA SER A 306 -3.70 -20.38 15.00
C SER A 306 -3.53 -20.87 13.56
N ARG A 307 -3.98 -20.11 12.53
CA ARG A 307 -3.88 -20.54 11.13
C ARG A 307 -2.49 -20.23 10.54
N LYS A 308 -1.66 -21.26 10.46
CA LYS A 308 -0.30 -21.23 9.88
C LYS A 308 -0.26 -21.52 8.38
N GLU A 309 -1.35 -22.02 7.80
CA GLU A 309 -1.39 -22.42 6.40
C GLU A 309 -2.07 -21.34 5.57
N LEU A 310 -1.27 -20.54 4.88
CA LEU A 310 -1.73 -19.76 3.73
C LEU A 310 -1.69 -20.68 2.50
N VAL A 311 -2.77 -20.68 1.71
CA VAL A 311 -2.94 -21.51 0.50
C VAL A 311 -2.09 -20.94 -0.66
N ALA A 312 -0.77 -21.02 -0.49
CA ALA A 312 0.21 -20.73 -1.54
C ALA A 312 1.43 -21.69 -1.51
N GLY A 313 1.34 -22.84 -0.81
CA GLY A 313 2.31 -23.94 -0.94
C GLY A 313 3.78 -23.62 -0.64
N LEU A 314 4.10 -22.41 -0.18
CA LEU A 314 5.43 -21.97 0.16
C LEU A 314 5.57 -22.01 1.68
N SER A 315 6.08 -23.15 2.15
CA SER A 315 6.76 -23.22 3.44
C SER A 315 7.77 -22.09 3.52
N SER A 316 7.61 -21.17 4.48
CA SER A 316 8.63 -20.16 4.78
C SER A 316 9.83 -20.88 5.41
N SER A 317 10.75 -21.35 4.59
CA SER A 317 12.02 -21.91 5.04
C SER A 317 12.91 -20.78 5.57
N SER A 318 12.88 -20.52 6.88
CA SER A 318 14.03 -20.17 7.73
C SER A 318 13.58 -19.38 8.97
N SER A 319 13.60 -20.03 10.14
CA SER A 319 13.93 -19.45 11.46
C SER A 319 13.30 -18.11 11.90
N THR A 320 12.07 -17.76 11.49
CA THR A 320 11.32 -16.64 12.09
C THR A 320 9.83 -17.01 12.19
N PRO A 321 9.18 -16.86 13.36
CA PRO A 321 7.81 -17.32 13.57
C PRO A 321 6.81 -16.33 12.98
N ASN A 322 6.56 -16.38 11.67
CA ASN A 322 5.56 -15.53 11.02
C ASN A 322 4.37 -16.36 10.50
N ASN A 323 3.31 -16.39 11.34
CA ASN A 323 1.91 -16.48 10.92
C ASN A 323 1.63 -15.45 9.81
N GLY A 324 0.68 -15.71 8.91
CA GLY A 324 0.10 -14.65 8.09
C GLY A 324 -0.37 -13.50 8.98
N LEU A 325 0.04 -12.26 8.67
CA LEU A 325 -0.26 -11.11 9.51
C LEU A 325 -1.76 -10.84 9.49
N VAL A 326 -2.40 -10.91 10.66
CA VAL A 326 -3.82 -10.65 10.82
C VAL A 326 -4.08 -9.14 10.73
N SER A 327 -5.06 -8.76 9.92
CA SER A 327 -5.37 -7.36 9.65
C SER A 327 -6.88 -7.14 9.57
N LEU A 328 -7.30 -5.92 9.87
CA LEU A 328 -8.68 -5.45 9.75
C LEU A 328 -8.89 -4.60 8.49
N VAL A 329 -7.82 -3.93 8.05
CA VAL A 329 -7.74 -3.14 6.83
C VAL A 329 -6.36 -3.36 6.23
N SER A 330 -6.29 -3.71 4.95
CA SER A 330 -5.01 -3.86 4.24
C SER A 330 -4.97 -3.04 2.97
N GLY A 331 -3.77 -2.57 2.66
CA GLY A 331 -3.47 -1.89 1.42
C GLY A 331 -2.74 -2.83 0.46
N PHE A 332 -2.92 -2.60 -0.83
CA PHE A 332 -2.17 -3.21 -1.90
C PHE A 332 -1.70 -2.11 -2.85
N GLN A 333 -0.44 -2.18 -3.28
CA GLN A 333 0.13 -1.24 -4.22
C GLN A 333 0.77 -1.96 -5.40
N LEU A 334 0.27 -1.70 -6.61
CA LEU A 334 0.71 -2.41 -7.80
C LEU A 334 2.14 -1.98 -8.21
N ALA A 335 2.98 -2.96 -8.54
CA ALA A 335 4.40 -2.72 -8.81
C ALA A 335 4.69 -1.92 -10.09
N SER A 336 3.81 -2.01 -11.10
CA SER A 336 4.03 -1.42 -12.43
C SER A 336 3.70 0.06 -12.51
N ASN A 337 2.60 0.48 -11.88
CA ASN A 337 2.03 1.82 -12.01
C ASN A 337 1.69 2.49 -10.67
N SER A 338 1.97 1.85 -9.53
CA SER A 338 1.61 2.33 -8.19
C SER A 338 0.11 2.54 -7.94
N ALA A 339 -0.78 1.94 -8.73
CA ALA A 339 -2.22 1.91 -8.46
C ALA A 339 -2.49 1.29 -7.08
N ARG A 340 -3.47 1.83 -6.36
CA ARG A 340 -3.73 1.49 -4.95
C ARG A 340 -5.07 0.80 -4.81
N ALA A 341 -5.08 -0.29 -4.03
CA ALA A 341 -6.31 -0.94 -3.58
C ALA A 341 -6.33 -1.00 -2.05
N ILE A 342 -7.47 -0.69 -1.44
CA ILE A 342 -7.71 -0.89 -0.01
C ILE A 342 -8.84 -1.90 0.16
N PHE A 343 -8.64 -2.87 1.05
CA PHE A 343 -9.66 -3.80 1.49
C PHE A 343 -10.01 -3.50 2.95
N LEU A 344 -11.24 -3.08 3.18
CA LEU A 344 -11.81 -2.85 4.51
C LEU A 344 -12.58 -4.11 4.91
N GLY A 345 -12.30 -4.69 6.09
CA GLY A 345 -13.12 -5.78 6.63
C GLY A 345 -14.43 -5.33 7.27
N SER A 346 -14.70 -4.02 7.30
CA SER A 346 -15.92 -3.44 7.88
C SER A 346 -16.42 -2.28 7.03
N THR A 347 -17.61 -2.43 6.43
CA THR A 347 -18.33 -1.32 5.79
C THR A 347 -18.80 -0.30 6.80
N ASP A 348 -19.02 -0.70 8.05
CA ASP A 348 -19.48 0.20 9.12
C ASP A 348 -18.44 1.27 9.45
N MET A 349 -17.17 1.04 9.14
CA MET A 349 -16.15 2.08 9.23
C MET A 349 -16.46 3.31 8.38
N LEU A 350 -17.25 3.16 7.30
CA LEU A 350 -17.71 4.23 6.41
C LEU A 350 -19.12 4.75 6.76
N SER A 351 -19.79 4.14 7.74
CA SER A 351 -21.16 4.47 8.09
C SER A 351 -21.29 5.80 8.83
N ASP A 352 -22.45 6.44 8.68
CA ASP A 352 -22.81 7.67 9.38
C ASP A 352 -22.81 7.49 10.91
N GLU A 353 -23.16 6.30 11.39
CA GLU A 353 -23.12 5.93 12.82
C GLU A 353 -21.69 6.05 13.38
N PHE A 354 -20.70 5.47 12.70
CA PHE A 354 -19.32 5.49 13.19
C PHE A 354 -18.61 6.81 12.90
N PHE A 355 -19.01 7.54 11.85
CA PHE A 355 -18.50 8.88 11.57
C PHE A 355 -18.96 9.92 12.59
N SER A 356 -20.18 9.78 13.12
CA SER A 356 -20.76 10.69 14.11
C SER A 356 -20.44 10.32 15.57
N ALA A 357 -19.86 9.14 15.81
CA ALA A 357 -19.54 8.65 17.14
C ALA A 357 -18.52 9.55 17.87
N ALA A 358 -18.92 10.05 19.04
CA ALA A 358 -18.07 10.89 19.88
C ALA A 358 -16.87 10.11 20.44
N ASN A 359 -15.74 10.79 20.63
CA ASN A 359 -14.49 10.21 21.16
C ASN A 359 -13.84 9.11 20.31
N THR A 360 -14.18 9.02 19.03
CA THR A 360 -13.57 8.09 18.08
C THR A 360 -12.70 8.82 17.05
N ILE A 361 -11.87 8.08 16.31
CA ILE A 361 -11.01 8.60 15.23
C ILE A 361 -11.43 8.11 13.83
N ASN A 362 -12.62 7.51 13.71
CA ASN A 362 -13.11 6.88 12.47
C ASN A 362 -13.07 7.83 11.27
N SER A 363 -13.58 9.05 11.41
CA SER A 363 -13.61 10.05 10.33
C SER A 363 -12.21 10.42 9.84
N LYS A 364 -11.26 10.67 10.75
CA LYS A 364 -9.86 11.01 10.42
C LYS A 364 -9.13 9.85 9.75
N VAL A 365 -9.31 8.64 10.28
CA VAL A 365 -8.73 7.42 9.72
C VAL A 365 -9.25 7.18 8.31
N MET A 366 -10.55 7.31 8.08
CA MET A 366 -11.13 7.13 6.75
C MET A 366 -10.73 8.25 5.77
N ALA A 367 -10.58 9.50 6.23
CA ALA A 367 -10.04 10.58 5.42
C ALA A 367 -8.61 10.28 4.95
N ASP A 368 -7.75 9.78 5.85
CA ASP A 368 -6.38 9.39 5.55
C ASP A 368 -6.30 8.18 4.60
N LEU A 369 -7.10 7.14 4.85
CA LEU A 369 -7.16 5.95 3.99
C LEU A 369 -7.65 6.29 2.59
N THR A 370 -8.71 7.10 2.46
CA THR A 370 -9.24 7.51 1.16
C THR A 370 -8.29 8.46 0.44
N GLY A 371 -7.67 9.41 1.15
CA GLY A 371 -6.64 10.28 0.57
C GLY A 371 -5.40 9.52 0.10
N TRP A 372 -5.03 8.44 0.80
CA TRP A 372 -4.00 7.53 0.32
C TRP A 372 -4.48 6.70 -0.87
N ALA A 373 -5.62 6.01 -0.80
CA ALA A 373 -6.14 5.19 -1.92
C ALA A 373 -6.29 6.00 -3.21
N PHE A 374 -6.87 7.19 -3.14
CA PHE A 374 -7.11 8.04 -4.29
C PHE A 374 -5.89 8.86 -4.72
N GLN A 375 -4.70 8.58 -4.19
CA GLN A 375 -3.47 9.26 -4.61
C GLN A 375 -3.51 10.79 -4.45
N GLU A 376 -4.14 11.27 -3.38
CA GLU A 376 -4.09 12.71 -3.03
C GLU A 376 -2.75 13.06 -2.39
N LYS A 377 -2.21 12.12 -1.60
CA LYS A 377 -0.95 12.26 -0.88
C LYS A 377 -0.01 11.09 -1.15
N SER A 378 1.26 11.31 -0.83
CA SER A 378 2.34 10.31 -0.97
C SER A 378 2.52 9.82 -2.40
N VAL A 379 2.32 10.71 -3.36
CA VAL A 379 2.61 10.48 -4.77
C VAL A 379 3.89 11.19 -5.13
N LEU A 380 4.83 10.44 -5.71
CA LEU A 380 6.10 10.93 -6.19
C LEU A 380 6.17 10.71 -7.70
N LYS A 381 6.76 11.65 -8.41
CA LYS A 381 6.98 11.56 -9.85
C LYS A 381 8.38 12.08 -10.17
N ILE A 382 9.11 11.34 -11.01
CA ILE A 382 10.35 11.83 -11.62
C ILE A 382 9.97 12.70 -12.81
N VAL A 383 10.56 13.89 -12.86
CA VAL A 383 10.44 14.81 -13.99
C VAL A 383 11.52 14.49 -15.02
N SER A 384 12.76 14.41 -14.57
CA SER A 384 13.93 14.22 -15.43
C SER A 384 15.10 13.58 -14.69
N THR A 385 15.96 12.91 -15.44
CA THR A 385 17.24 12.37 -14.99
C THR A 385 18.35 12.96 -15.85
N HIS A 386 19.45 13.39 -15.22
CA HIS A 386 20.58 13.98 -15.90
C HIS A 386 21.88 13.37 -15.38
N HIS A 387 22.77 13.00 -16.29
CA HIS A 387 24.08 12.48 -15.95
C HIS A 387 25.13 12.98 -16.94
N HIS A 388 26.31 13.34 -16.45
CA HIS A 388 27.42 13.80 -17.27
C HIS A 388 28.76 13.56 -16.57
N ARG A 389 29.84 13.53 -17.35
CA ARG A 389 31.19 13.41 -16.81
C ARG A 389 31.62 14.71 -16.12
N VAL A 390 32.30 14.57 -14.98
CA VAL A 390 32.98 15.66 -14.28
C VAL A 390 34.49 15.43 -14.34
N LYS A 391 35.26 16.49 -14.60
CA LYS A 391 36.72 16.45 -14.61
C LYS A 391 37.23 16.26 -13.17
N SER A 392 38.07 15.25 -12.97
CA SER A 392 38.67 14.99 -11.65
C SER A 392 39.75 16.01 -11.27
N SER A 393 40.44 16.57 -12.28
CA SER A 393 41.53 17.52 -12.15
C SER A 393 41.60 18.39 -13.42
N PRO A 394 42.17 19.60 -13.39
CA PRO A 394 42.41 20.40 -14.60
C PRO A 394 43.25 19.68 -15.68
N LEU A 395 44.02 18.66 -15.29
CA LEU A 395 44.83 17.83 -16.20
C LEU A 395 44.04 16.67 -16.82
N ASP A 396 42.85 16.35 -16.31
CA ASP A 396 41.96 15.30 -16.81
C ASP A 396 41.16 15.80 -18.01
N THR A 397 41.85 15.89 -19.14
CA THR A 397 41.32 16.34 -20.42
C THR A 397 41.10 15.15 -21.36
N ARG A 398 40.15 15.32 -22.28
CA ARG A 398 39.88 14.44 -23.41
C ARG A 398 40.03 15.21 -24.69
N GLU A 399 40.03 14.49 -25.79
CA GLU A 399 39.87 15.07 -27.12
C GLU A 399 38.57 15.89 -27.21
N ASP A 400 38.62 17.02 -27.91
CA ASP A 400 37.54 18.02 -27.94
C ASP A 400 36.19 17.44 -28.40
N TYR A 401 36.20 16.41 -29.25
CA TYR A 401 34.99 15.76 -29.73
C TYR A 401 34.26 14.94 -28.65
N GLU A 402 34.94 14.55 -27.57
CA GLU A 402 34.34 13.81 -26.44
C GLU A 402 33.82 14.72 -25.33
N GLU A 403 34.20 15.99 -25.31
CA GLU A 403 33.74 17.00 -24.33
C GLU A 403 32.43 17.69 -24.77
N THR A 404 31.74 17.11 -25.76
CA THR A 404 30.40 17.53 -26.18
C THR A 404 29.33 17.01 -25.20
N MET A 405 28.11 17.56 -25.24
CA MET A 405 27.01 17.10 -24.38
C MET A 405 26.70 15.60 -24.56
N GLU A 406 26.76 15.09 -25.79
CA GLU A 406 26.59 13.67 -26.08
C GLU A 406 27.83 12.85 -25.70
N GLY A 407 29.03 13.36 -25.97
CA GLY A 407 30.29 12.73 -25.58
C GLY A 407 30.43 12.56 -24.06
N ASN A 408 29.88 13.49 -23.28
CA ASN A 408 29.85 13.43 -21.82
C ASN A 408 28.94 12.34 -21.23
N LYS A 409 28.14 11.66 -22.07
CA LYS A 409 27.39 10.45 -21.70
C LYS A 409 28.14 9.15 -22.01
N MET A 410 29.28 9.24 -22.72
CA MET A 410 30.21 8.13 -22.92
C MET A 410 31.36 8.24 -21.92
N TYR A 411 31.46 7.24 -21.05
CA TYR A 411 32.41 7.26 -19.94
C TYR A 411 33.64 6.41 -20.22
N ARG A 412 34.74 6.73 -19.55
CA ARG A 412 35.93 5.90 -19.43
C ARG A 412 35.93 5.22 -18.07
N ILE A 413 36.64 4.10 -17.96
CA ILE A 413 37.00 3.54 -16.66
C ILE A 413 37.61 4.64 -15.76
N LYS A 414 37.26 4.64 -14.47
CA LYS A 414 37.76 5.59 -13.46
C LYS A 414 37.38 7.07 -13.63
N ASP A 415 36.50 7.42 -14.57
CA ASP A 415 35.94 8.77 -14.59
C ASP A 415 35.12 9.08 -13.34
N HIS A 416 34.97 10.37 -13.05
CA HIS A 416 33.95 10.85 -12.11
C HIS A 416 32.69 11.22 -12.89
N ILE A 417 31.55 10.71 -12.44
CA ILE A 417 30.23 11.03 -13.01
C ILE A 417 29.43 11.83 -11.99
N PHE A 418 28.78 12.88 -12.47
CA PHE A 418 27.67 13.52 -11.76
C PHE A 418 26.35 12.91 -12.26
N TYR A 419 25.52 12.47 -11.33
CA TYR A 419 24.16 11.99 -11.61
C TYR A 419 23.17 12.80 -10.78
N SER A 420 22.06 13.20 -11.39
CA SER A 420 20.98 13.92 -10.73
C SER A 420 19.60 13.50 -11.23
N VAL A 421 18.61 13.63 -10.35
CA VAL A 421 17.20 13.34 -10.62
C VAL A 421 16.32 14.44 -10.04
N ASP A 422 15.32 14.85 -10.81
CA ASP A 422 14.35 15.88 -10.43
C ASP A 422 13.05 15.21 -10.00
N VAL A 423 12.63 15.43 -8.76
CA VAL A 423 11.48 14.76 -8.15
C VAL A 423 10.46 15.78 -7.64
N ILE A 424 9.20 15.53 -7.97
CA ILE A 424 8.03 16.28 -7.49
C ILE A 424 7.11 15.37 -6.68
N SER A 425 6.32 15.97 -5.81
CA SER A 425 5.29 15.29 -5.00
C SER A 425 3.92 15.94 -5.18
N HIS A 426 2.86 15.16 -5.06
CA HIS A 426 1.49 15.67 -5.19
C HIS A 426 0.92 16.15 -3.85
N HIS A 427 0.22 17.28 -3.89
CA HIS A 427 -0.56 17.83 -2.77
C HIS A 427 -1.98 18.19 -3.26
N PRO A 428 -3.05 17.82 -2.52
CA PRO A 428 -4.43 17.97 -3.00
C PRO A 428 -4.81 19.43 -3.35
N GLU A 429 -4.40 20.40 -2.54
CA GLU A 429 -4.75 21.82 -2.76
C GLU A 429 -3.78 22.58 -3.68
N LYS A 430 -2.50 22.16 -3.70
CA LYS A 430 -1.41 22.91 -4.35
C LYS A 430 -0.96 22.26 -5.66
N GLY A 431 -1.49 21.09 -6.00
CA GLY A 431 -1.03 20.28 -7.11
C GLY A 431 0.38 19.74 -6.88
N TRP A 432 1.21 19.78 -7.92
CA TRP A 432 2.58 19.30 -7.85
C TRP A 432 3.49 20.30 -7.15
N ILE A 433 4.11 19.86 -6.06
CA ILE A 433 5.04 20.62 -5.23
C ILE A 433 6.43 19.93 -5.21
N PRO A 434 7.51 20.62 -4.81
CA PRO A 434 8.82 19.99 -4.66
C PRO A 434 8.75 18.81 -3.67
N ALA A 435 9.47 17.73 -3.95
CA ALA A 435 9.50 16.57 -3.05
C ALA A 435 10.26 16.87 -1.75
N ASP A 436 9.97 16.12 -0.68
CA ASP A 436 10.66 16.28 0.61
C ASP A 436 12.18 16.07 0.44
N PRO A 437 13.04 17.05 0.78
CA PRO A 437 14.49 16.92 0.67
C PRO A 437 15.09 15.80 1.53
N LYS A 438 14.33 15.25 2.49
CA LYS A 438 14.77 14.14 3.36
C LYS A 438 14.59 12.76 2.74
N LEU A 439 14.11 12.66 1.50
CA LEU A 439 13.99 11.37 0.81
C LEU A 439 15.36 10.71 0.65
N ASP A 440 15.49 9.47 1.16
CA ASP A 440 16.69 8.64 1.00
C ASP A 440 16.67 7.91 -0.35
N LEU A 441 16.93 8.67 -1.43
CA LEU A 441 17.04 8.14 -2.78
C LEU A 441 18.44 7.57 -3.00
N GLN A 442 18.52 6.45 -3.72
CA GLN A 442 19.77 5.80 -4.09
C GLN A 442 19.78 5.49 -5.58
N VAL A 443 20.94 5.68 -6.21
CA VAL A 443 21.20 5.24 -7.58
C VAL A 443 22.17 4.07 -7.56
N GLY A 444 21.79 2.97 -8.23
CA GLY A 444 22.66 1.84 -8.49
C GLY A 444 23.35 2.01 -9.85
N PHE A 445 24.66 1.92 -9.90
CA PHE A 445 25.41 1.83 -11.15
C PHE A 445 25.79 0.36 -11.36
N LYS A 446 25.10 -0.30 -12.30
CA LYS A 446 25.13 -1.77 -12.44
C LYS A 446 25.24 -2.26 -13.87
N MET A 447 25.79 -3.46 -14.06
CA MET A 447 25.79 -4.17 -15.34
C MET A 447 24.80 -5.35 -15.27
N LEU A 448 25.20 -6.41 -14.57
CA LEU A 448 24.30 -7.48 -14.11
C LEU A 448 24.02 -7.27 -12.61
N ASP A 449 25.09 -7.10 -11.83
CA ASP A 449 25.06 -6.81 -10.40
C ASP A 449 25.44 -5.34 -10.13
N PRO A 450 24.96 -4.75 -9.01
CA PRO A 450 25.33 -3.39 -8.63
C PRO A 450 26.81 -3.32 -8.25
N TYR A 451 27.56 -2.50 -8.99
CA TYR A 451 28.96 -2.20 -8.68
C TYR A 451 29.08 -1.09 -7.64
N ILE A 452 28.22 -0.08 -7.76
CA ILE A 452 28.16 1.07 -6.87
C ILE A 452 26.70 1.31 -6.52
N THR A 453 26.44 1.57 -5.25
CA THR A 453 25.16 2.12 -4.78
C THR A 453 25.49 3.42 -4.07
N ALA A 454 25.03 4.54 -4.63
CA ALA A 454 25.31 5.87 -4.10
C ALA A 454 24.01 6.52 -3.61
N HIS A 455 24.05 7.12 -2.41
CA HIS A 455 22.98 7.95 -1.92
C HIS A 455 22.96 9.29 -2.65
N LEU A 456 21.75 9.80 -2.92
CA LEU A 456 21.54 11.10 -3.55
C LEU A 456 21.17 12.12 -2.47
N THR A 457 21.80 13.28 -2.52
CA THR A 457 21.54 14.38 -1.59
C THR A 457 20.74 15.47 -2.29
N ALA A 458 19.75 16.05 -1.59
CA ALA A 458 19.02 17.21 -2.10
C ALA A 458 19.98 18.39 -2.33
N VAL A 459 19.87 19.04 -3.49
CA VAL A 459 20.66 20.21 -3.86
C VAL A 459 19.88 21.46 -3.53
N ASP A 460 20.51 22.41 -2.83
CA ASP A 460 19.90 23.71 -2.53
C ASP A 460 19.57 24.47 -3.82
N SER A 461 18.38 25.07 -3.87
CA SER A 461 17.85 25.74 -5.06
C SER A 461 18.63 26.96 -5.51
N GLY A 462 19.54 27.49 -4.67
CA GLY A 462 20.49 28.55 -5.04
C GLY A 462 21.74 28.05 -5.77
N ASN A 463 22.01 26.74 -5.75
CA ASN A 463 23.19 26.10 -6.33
C ASN A 463 22.86 25.29 -7.59
N PHE A 464 21.70 25.50 -8.21
CA PHE A 464 21.44 24.93 -9.53
C PHE A 464 22.46 25.50 -10.52
N THR A 465 23.47 24.72 -10.88
CA THR A 465 24.28 24.98 -12.07
C THR A 465 23.32 24.94 -13.25
N MET A 466 23.01 26.12 -13.80
CA MET A 466 22.17 26.27 -14.98
C MET A 466 22.79 25.43 -16.10
N ASP A 467 22.09 24.37 -16.51
CA ASP A 467 22.38 23.70 -17.77
C ASP A 467 22.04 24.71 -18.88
N PRO A 468 22.90 24.95 -19.90
CA PRO A 468 22.65 25.98 -20.92
C PRO A 468 21.42 25.74 -21.81
N LEU A 469 20.64 24.69 -21.54
CA LEU A 469 19.49 24.23 -22.32
C LEU A 469 18.14 24.40 -21.61
N VAL A 470 18.11 24.99 -20.42
CA VAL A 470 16.85 25.36 -19.77
C VAL A 470 16.55 26.81 -20.10
N GLU A 471 15.61 27.04 -21.02
CA GLU A 471 15.09 28.37 -21.36
C GLU A 471 14.70 29.15 -20.09
N GLU A 472 15.19 30.39 -19.99
CA GLU A 472 14.80 31.35 -18.95
C GLU A 472 13.27 31.51 -18.96
N GLY A 473 12.58 31.03 -17.92
CA GLY A 473 11.16 31.34 -17.71
C GLY A 473 10.27 30.25 -17.11
N LYS A 474 10.77 29.02 -16.87
CA LYS A 474 10.03 27.98 -16.14
C LYS A 474 10.85 27.43 -14.98
N THR A 475 10.83 28.12 -13.85
CA THR A 475 11.22 27.52 -12.56
C THR A 475 10.19 26.45 -12.19
N GLU A 476 10.41 25.23 -12.67
CA GLU A 476 9.59 24.09 -12.24
C GLU A 476 9.88 23.79 -10.77
N ALA A 477 8.83 23.64 -9.98
CA ALA A 477 8.90 23.43 -8.53
C ALA A 477 9.29 21.97 -8.21
N PHE A 478 10.51 21.56 -8.52
CA PHE A 478 11.06 20.24 -8.21
C PHE A 478 12.19 20.30 -7.17
N THR A 479 12.44 19.16 -6.53
CA THR A 479 13.63 18.95 -5.68
C THR A 479 14.63 18.11 -6.46
N ARG A 480 15.82 18.66 -6.71
CA ARG A 480 16.92 17.93 -7.37
C ARG A 480 17.70 17.14 -6.34
N PHE A 481 17.87 15.85 -6.58
CA PHE A 481 18.76 15.00 -5.81
C PHE A 481 19.95 14.63 -6.67
N ALA A 482 21.17 14.80 -6.16
CA ALA A 482 22.38 14.57 -6.93
C ALA A 482 23.46 13.82 -6.13
N THR A 483 24.38 13.20 -6.86
CA THR A 483 25.57 12.57 -6.30
C THR A 483 26.69 12.57 -7.34
N THR A 484 27.93 12.49 -6.87
CA THR A 484 29.11 12.32 -7.73
C THR A 484 29.91 11.13 -7.24
N PHE A 485 30.25 10.20 -8.13
CA PHE A 485 31.04 9.02 -7.81
C PHE A 485 31.98 8.65 -8.94
N GLN A 486 33.01 7.87 -8.60
CA GLN A 486 33.98 7.36 -9.56
C GLN A 486 33.57 5.98 -10.10
N ILE A 487 33.65 5.79 -11.42
CA ILE A 487 33.32 4.53 -12.10
C ILE A 487 34.35 3.43 -11.76
N PRO A 488 33.93 2.16 -11.63
CA PRO A 488 34.86 1.04 -11.42
C PRO A 488 35.83 0.81 -12.59
N ASP A 489 36.89 0.06 -12.32
CA ASP A 489 37.86 -0.40 -13.34
C ASP A 489 37.32 -1.60 -14.14
N ARG A 490 36.13 -1.44 -14.73
CA ARG A 490 35.51 -2.43 -15.62
C ARG A 490 34.77 -1.70 -16.72
N HIS A 491 35.08 -2.04 -17.96
CA HIS A 491 34.38 -1.50 -19.13
C HIS A 491 33.17 -2.39 -19.50
N GLY A 492 32.23 -1.82 -20.23
CA GLY A 492 30.98 -2.48 -20.62
C GLY A 492 29.82 -1.50 -20.68
N VAL A 493 28.61 -2.02 -20.83
CA VAL A 493 27.38 -1.22 -20.78
C VAL A 493 26.87 -1.22 -19.35
N PHE A 494 26.87 -0.06 -18.72
CA PHE A 494 26.33 0.12 -17.38
C PHE A 494 24.96 0.78 -17.44
N THR A 495 24.21 0.62 -16.37
CA THR A 495 22.90 1.21 -16.18
C THR A 495 22.90 1.97 -14.85
N PHE A 496 22.47 3.22 -14.88
CA PHE A 496 21.95 3.93 -13.72
C PHE A 496 20.53 3.42 -13.45
N ASP A 497 20.36 2.73 -12.33
CA ASP A 497 19.08 2.19 -11.90
C ASP A 497 18.69 2.85 -10.57
N LEU A 498 17.73 3.77 -10.65
CA LEU A 498 17.08 4.35 -9.48
C LEU A 498 15.76 3.60 -9.27
N ASN A 499 15.73 2.75 -8.25
CA ASN A 499 14.56 1.94 -7.90
C ASN A 499 14.13 2.24 -6.46
N PHE A 500 13.27 3.23 -6.30
CA PHE A 500 12.78 3.67 -5.00
C PHE A 500 11.37 3.11 -4.73
N LYS A 501 11.32 2.15 -3.80
CA LYS A 501 10.08 1.49 -3.37
C LYS A 501 9.98 1.52 -1.84
N ARG A 502 8.96 2.21 -1.34
CA ARG A 502 8.67 2.35 0.09
C ARG A 502 7.17 2.19 0.31
N THR A 503 6.78 1.53 1.39
CA THR A 503 5.37 1.27 1.69
C THR A 503 4.62 2.58 1.92
N GLY A 504 3.53 2.76 1.20
CA GLY A 504 2.70 3.96 1.25
C GLY A 504 3.16 5.12 0.36
N LEU A 505 4.38 5.09 -0.18
CA LEU A 505 4.82 6.04 -1.21
C LEU A 505 4.70 5.41 -2.59
N SER A 506 4.40 6.23 -3.60
CA SER A 506 4.41 5.76 -4.99
C SER A 506 5.80 5.24 -5.37
N PHE A 507 5.81 4.14 -6.11
CA PHE A 507 7.05 3.54 -6.58
C PHE A 507 7.60 4.34 -7.73
N VAL A 508 8.87 4.67 -7.61
CA VAL A 508 9.57 5.50 -8.57
C VAL A 508 10.72 4.68 -9.13
N HIS A 509 10.75 4.55 -10.44
CA HIS A 509 11.77 3.78 -11.15
C HIS A 509 12.25 4.56 -12.37
N ALA A 510 13.56 4.80 -12.44
CA ALA A 510 14.21 5.39 -13.60
C ALA A 510 15.45 4.59 -13.96
N LYS A 511 15.62 4.36 -15.26
CA LYS A 511 16.69 3.53 -15.81
C LYS A 511 17.33 4.27 -16.98
N ASP A 512 18.62 4.52 -16.88
CA ASP A 512 19.41 5.14 -17.95
C ASP A 512 20.66 4.30 -18.22
N THR A 513 21.00 4.10 -19.49
CA THR A 513 22.11 3.21 -19.89
C THR A 513 23.24 4.02 -20.49
N ALA A 514 24.45 3.83 -19.97
CA ALA A 514 25.63 4.53 -20.45
C ALA A 514 26.78 3.54 -20.73
N PRO A 515 27.45 3.65 -21.88
CA PRO A 515 28.64 2.87 -22.17
C PRO A 515 29.85 3.38 -21.39
N VAL A 516 30.62 2.45 -20.83
CA VAL A 516 31.92 2.69 -20.21
C VAL A 516 32.98 2.01 -21.07
N ARG A 517 33.87 2.79 -21.68
CA ARG A 517 34.99 2.31 -22.50
C ARG A 517 36.30 2.22 -21.70
N PRO A 518 37.25 1.37 -22.10
CA PRO A 518 38.61 1.44 -21.58
C PRO A 518 39.31 2.72 -22.08
N PHE A 519 40.51 2.98 -21.55
CA PHE A 519 41.38 4.03 -22.09
C PHE A 519 41.76 3.74 -23.54
N ASN A 520 41.75 4.78 -24.37
CA ASN A 520 42.30 4.74 -25.72
C ASN A 520 43.83 4.70 -25.64
N HIS A 521 44.46 4.27 -26.73
CA HIS A 521 45.93 4.12 -26.83
C HIS A 521 46.74 5.41 -26.57
N ASP A 522 46.13 6.56 -26.77
CA ASP A 522 46.66 7.90 -26.58
C ASP A 522 46.44 8.48 -25.18
N GLU A 523 45.53 7.89 -24.39
CA GLU A 523 45.16 8.38 -23.05
C GLU A 523 46.08 7.85 -21.93
N TYR A 524 46.97 6.91 -22.24
CA TYR A 524 47.93 6.41 -21.26
C TYR A 524 49.02 7.46 -20.97
N PRO A 525 49.45 7.60 -19.70
CA PRO A 525 50.49 8.55 -19.34
C PRO A 525 51.81 8.21 -20.04
N ARG A 526 52.33 9.17 -20.81
CA ARG A 526 53.61 9.06 -21.54
C ARG A 526 54.73 9.71 -20.73
N PHE A 527 55.97 9.35 -21.02
CA PHE A 527 57.17 9.91 -20.37
C PHE A 527 57.18 9.71 -18.84
N LEU A 528 56.81 8.51 -18.39
CA LEU A 528 56.88 8.13 -16.98
C LEU A 528 58.30 8.31 -16.45
N SER A 529 58.46 8.78 -15.21
CA SER A 529 59.78 8.97 -14.60
C SER A 529 60.59 7.66 -14.56
N SER A 530 59.91 6.52 -14.39
CA SER A 530 60.49 5.18 -14.44
C SER A 530 60.96 4.76 -15.84
N SER A 531 60.52 5.45 -16.90
CA SER A 531 60.87 5.12 -18.29
C SER A 531 62.18 5.77 -18.78
N TRP A 532 62.71 6.76 -18.05
CA TRP A 532 63.91 7.51 -18.43
C TRP A 532 65.15 6.64 -18.70
N PRO A 533 65.46 5.57 -17.93
CA PRO A 533 66.59 4.71 -18.24
C PRO A 533 66.48 4.05 -19.62
N TYR A 534 65.29 3.61 -20.03
CA TYR A 534 65.06 2.97 -21.33
C TYR A 534 65.16 3.98 -22.47
N ILE A 535 64.55 5.16 -22.30
CA ILE A 535 64.61 6.26 -23.28
C ILE A 535 66.07 6.69 -23.48
N THR A 536 66.80 6.91 -22.38
CA THR A 536 68.23 7.31 -22.42
C THR A 536 69.08 6.22 -23.07
N GLY A 537 68.83 4.94 -22.77
CA GLY A 537 69.53 3.82 -23.40
C GLY A 537 69.31 3.74 -24.92
N ALA A 538 68.08 3.98 -25.39
CA ALA A 538 67.75 4.00 -26.81
C ALA A 538 68.46 5.15 -27.55
N PHE A 539 68.45 6.35 -26.97
CA PHE A 539 69.18 7.50 -27.53
C PHE A 539 70.69 7.29 -27.50
N SER A 540 71.22 6.71 -26.41
CA SER A 540 72.65 6.36 -26.29
C SER A 540 73.09 5.37 -27.37
N THR A 541 72.29 4.32 -27.63
CA THR A 541 72.57 3.33 -28.68
C THR A 541 72.54 3.96 -30.08
N SER A 542 71.55 4.82 -30.33
CA SER A 542 71.42 5.55 -31.60
C SER A 542 72.61 6.48 -31.83
N LEU A 543 73.01 7.25 -30.81
CA LEU A 543 74.18 8.13 -30.86
C LEU A 543 75.48 7.34 -31.02
N GLY A 544 75.64 6.24 -30.28
CA GLY A 544 76.79 5.35 -30.37
C GLY A 544 76.92 4.71 -31.75
N PHE A 545 75.81 4.30 -32.37
CA PHE A 545 75.80 3.76 -33.73
C PHE A 545 76.18 4.81 -34.77
N LEU A 546 75.68 6.04 -34.65
CA LEU A 546 76.09 7.16 -35.52
C LEU A 546 77.58 7.47 -35.38
N LEU A 547 78.09 7.51 -34.15
CA LEU A 547 79.49 7.77 -33.85
C LEU A 547 80.40 6.62 -34.34
N PHE A 548 79.99 5.37 -34.15
CA PHE A 548 80.64 4.20 -34.72
C PHE A 548 80.70 4.29 -36.25
N SER A 549 79.57 4.58 -36.91
CA SER A 549 79.51 4.69 -38.37
C SER A 549 80.44 5.80 -38.89
N LEU A 550 80.47 6.95 -38.21
CA LEU A 550 81.35 8.06 -38.55
C LEU A 550 82.83 7.68 -38.41
N ILE A 551 83.21 7.07 -37.28
CA ILE A 551 84.59 6.62 -37.03
C ILE A 551 84.98 5.53 -38.03
N TRP A 552 84.11 4.54 -38.24
CA TRP A 552 84.34 3.44 -39.17
C TRP A 552 84.59 3.92 -40.60
N LEU A 553 83.84 4.92 -41.06
CA LEU A 553 84.03 5.51 -42.39
C LEU A 553 85.26 6.43 -42.50
N THR A 554 85.77 6.96 -41.39
CA THR A 554 86.91 7.92 -41.39
C THR A 554 88.25 7.29 -41.01
N ILE A 555 88.25 6.11 -40.38
CA ILE A 555 89.46 5.34 -40.12
C ILE A 555 90.08 4.89 -41.44
N ARG A 556 91.35 5.25 -41.64
CA ARG A 556 92.19 4.73 -42.73
C ARG A 556 92.94 3.51 -42.23
N ASP A 557 92.90 2.43 -43.00
CA ASP A 557 93.70 1.23 -42.74
C ASP A 557 95.20 1.58 -42.80
N GLN A 558 95.95 1.19 -41.77
CA GLN A 558 97.41 1.21 -41.82
C GLN A 558 97.86 0.05 -42.72
N PRO A 559 98.74 0.28 -43.71
CA PRO A 559 99.16 -0.78 -44.62
C PRO A 559 99.87 -1.91 -43.85
N SER A 560 99.39 -3.13 -44.04
CA SER A 560 100.00 -4.38 -43.56
C SER A 560 101.50 -4.40 -43.91
N LYS A 561 102.38 -4.45 -42.89
CA LYS A 561 103.81 -4.72 -43.11
C LYS A 561 103.94 -6.14 -43.63
N GLY A 562 104.17 -6.25 -44.94
CA GLY A 562 104.33 -7.52 -45.65
C GLY A 562 105.37 -8.44 -45.00
N LYS A 563 104.96 -9.70 -44.85
CA LYS A 563 105.85 -10.85 -44.59
C LYS A 563 106.90 -10.90 -45.72
N LYS A 564 108.20 -10.79 -45.37
CA LYS A 564 109.28 -11.14 -46.29
C LYS A 564 109.28 -12.66 -46.47
N ASN A 565 109.01 -13.11 -47.69
CA ASN A 565 109.44 -14.42 -48.15
C ASN A 565 110.83 -14.28 -48.79
N ASN A 566 111.70 -15.22 -48.43
CA ASN A 566 113.13 -15.38 -48.71
C ASN A 566 114.09 -14.54 -47.87
#